data_AF-A0A7X1GND4-F1
#
_entry.id   AF-A0A7X1GND4-F1
#
_cell.length_a   1.000
_cell.length_b   1.000
_cell.length_c   1.000
_cell.angle_alpha   90.00
_cell.angle_beta   90.00
_cell.angle_gamma   90.00
#
_symmetry.space_group_name_H-M   'P 1'
#
loop_
_entity.id
_entity.type
_entity.pdbx_description
1 polymer ?
#
loop_
_entity_poly.entity_id
_entity_poly.type
_entity_poly.pdbx_seq_one_letter_code
_entity_poly.pdbx_strand_id
1 'polypeptide(L)'
;MTQINPYNFVPLKSGPDRFEYPGRLKFHEDRYNGMLKCTLKALGPLISIDQRNPRLYQLIGNNGKPLKFTSGAKRGDLCKVDCFKFLRNSRGQIFLQGTSLKGMVRSVYEAITNSCLKLASTIGYNDVGGHKNTECNDLHNLCSACRLFGTIDGDKLHCQGRVVFIDAFLVEGNLTPEPPISNRSPSGKPFHFLKVLSSPQSRHHSTYGKNGQRNGPIAGRKFYYHHGKVPKFFVNEREACRSIAIEEFAPLGTMFEFEVYVENLDKEEFENFILALELHEGLGHKIGLGKAIGLGSCCITVDRDQSTITKGSGRYQDWNFMKDTTWYSLKKDKEELPYALIEVLRLNKEDDDGVIGYPTNFMNYPNQPIDARGVFSEDTKADEQVPQPNTANTGERLRCPIAVATEPPKEPAPKVGQDQEAAWLKEIYDNELVFVDTQDKEIVRPRQACQGKKKLQEVGKWFVLWGTTASRRVLY
;
A
#
# COMPACT_ATOMS: atom_id res chain seq x y z
N MET A 1 18.00 -10.73 16.31
CA MET A 1 17.46 -9.77 15.32
C MET A 1 16.81 -8.64 16.09
N THR A 2 17.03 -7.40 15.69
CA THR A 2 16.40 -6.23 16.31
C THR A 2 14.88 -6.30 16.11
N GLN A 3 14.11 -6.04 17.16
CA GLN A 3 12.66 -6.00 17.07
C GLN A 3 12.19 -4.58 16.75
N ILE A 4 11.37 -4.46 15.69
CA ILE A 4 10.88 -3.19 15.18
C ILE A 4 9.37 -3.11 15.38
N ASN A 5 8.90 -1.99 15.92
CA ASN A 5 7.47 -1.73 16.07
C ASN A 5 6.79 -1.71 14.68
N PRO A 6 5.56 -2.24 14.51
CA PRO A 6 4.90 -2.35 13.19
C PRO A 6 4.61 -1.04 12.45
N TYR A 7 4.85 0.11 13.07
CA TYR A 7 4.63 1.42 12.49
C TYR A 7 5.64 2.43 13.03
N ASN A 8 5.80 3.52 12.30
CA ASN A 8 6.48 4.71 12.78
C ASN A 8 5.76 5.97 12.29
N PHE A 9 6.33 7.14 12.61
CA PHE A 9 5.74 8.43 12.33
C PHE A 9 6.58 9.23 11.35
N VAL A 10 5.92 9.86 10.38
CA VAL A 10 6.51 10.93 9.58
C VAL A 10 6.34 12.24 10.38
N PRO A 11 7.43 12.89 10.83
CA PRO A 11 7.35 14.07 11.67
C PRO A 11 6.57 15.21 11.03
N LEU A 12 5.88 16.01 11.85
CA LEU A 12 5.27 17.27 11.41
C LEU A 12 6.36 18.36 11.32
N LYS A 13 6.26 19.23 10.31
CA LYS A 13 7.08 20.45 10.23
C LYS A 13 6.33 21.62 10.86
N SER A 14 6.60 22.85 10.43
CA SER A 14 5.73 24.01 10.73
C SER A 14 4.31 23.75 10.23
N GLY A 15 3.32 24.50 10.72
CA GLY A 15 1.93 24.38 10.28
C GLY A 15 1.77 24.40 8.74
N PRO A 16 0.67 23.85 8.21
CA PRO A 16 0.48 23.72 6.77
C PRO A 16 0.30 25.09 6.11
N ASP A 17 0.85 25.25 4.91
CA ASP A 17 0.45 26.35 4.03
C ASP A 17 -1.01 26.17 3.60
N ARG A 18 -1.70 27.30 3.44
CA ARG A 18 -3.13 27.35 3.16
C ARG A 18 -3.40 28.28 2.00
N PHE A 19 -4.33 27.87 1.17
CA PHE A 19 -4.59 28.48 -0.11
C PHE A 19 -6.08 28.50 -0.40
N GLU A 20 -6.46 29.37 -1.32
CA GLU A 20 -7.81 29.44 -1.86
C GLU A 20 -8.15 28.20 -2.69
N TYR A 21 -9.38 27.71 -2.51
CA TYR A 21 -9.98 26.63 -3.27
C TYR A 21 -10.41 27.11 -4.66
N PRO A 22 -9.90 26.51 -5.75
CA PRO A 22 -10.16 26.99 -7.11
C PRO A 22 -11.59 26.71 -7.61
N GLY A 23 -12.41 25.97 -6.86
CA GLY A 23 -13.74 25.57 -7.33
C GLY A 23 -13.72 24.45 -8.38
N ARG A 24 -14.92 24.00 -8.77
CA ARG A 24 -15.15 23.02 -9.85
C ARG A 24 -16.03 23.57 -10.99
N LEU A 25 -16.58 24.79 -10.84
CA LEU A 25 -17.57 25.34 -11.76
C LEU A 25 -16.99 25.84 -13.08
N LYS A 26 -15.69 26.15 -13.12
CA LYS A 26 -14.99 26.64 -14.31
C LYS A 26 -13.69 25.88 -14.49
N PHE A 27 -13.37 25.50 -15.72
CA PHE A 27 -12.04 25.00 -16.06
C PHE A 27 -11.05 26.15 -16.19
N HIS A 28 -9.86 25.98 -15.64
CA HIS A 28 -8.78 26.95 -15.77
C HIS A 28 -7.77 26.48 -16.81
N GLU A 29 -7.29 27.42 -17.62
CA GLU A 29 -6.42 27.15 -18.76
C GLU A 29 -5.14 26.38 -18.37
N ASP A 30 -4.49 26.77 -17.27
CA ASP A 30 -3.21 26.19 -16.81
C ASP A 30 -3.36 25.02 -15.83
N ARG A 31 -4.57 24.47 -15.67
CA ARG A 31 -4.83 23.39 -14.71
C ARG A 31 -5.13 22.06 -15.39
N TYR A 32 -4.68 20.98 -14.77
CA TYR A 32 -4.77 19.61 -15.25
C TYR A 32 -6.13 18.98 -14.92
N ASN A 33 -6.68 18.30 -15.92
CA ASN A 33 -7.98 17.65 -15.88
C ASN A 33 -7.90 16.31 -16.62
N GLY A 34 -8.72 15.35 -16.19
CA GLY A 34 -8.90 14.11 -16.94
C GLY A 34 -9.03 12.86 -16.09
N MET A 35 -8.62 11.74 -16.67
CA MET A 35 -8.75 10.40 -16.07
C MET A 35 -7.39 9.69 -16.10
N LEU A 36 -7.01 9.11 -14.97
CA LEU A 36 -5.86 8.24 -14.83
C LEU A 36 -6.34 6.79 -14.73
N LYS A 37 -5.90 5.94 -15.64
CA LYS A 37 -6.13 4.49 -15.59
C LYS A 37 -5.03 3.87 -14.73
N CYS A 38 -5.42 3.14 -13.69
CA CYS A 38 -4.51 2.65 -12.67
C CYS A 38 -4.69 1.16 -12.43
N THR A 39 -3.58 0.49 -12.11
CA THR A 39 -3.57 -0.91 -11.65
C THR A 39 -2.90 -0.98 -10.30
N LEU A 40 -3.55 -1.66 -9.34
CA LEU A 40 -3.01 -1.97 -8.03
C LEU A 40 -2.59 -3.44 -8.00
N LYS A 41 -1.29 -3.70 -7.78
CA LYS A 41 -0.72 -5.04 -7.54
C LYS A 41 -0.58 -5.29 -6.06
N ALA A 42 -1.14 -6.41 -5.57
CA ALA A 42 -0.89 -6.87 -4.21
C ALA A 42 0.57 -7.36 -4.09
N LEU A 43 1.33 -6.72 -3.20
CA LEU A 43 2.72 -7.06 -2.87
C LEU A 43 2.83 -7.92 -1.59
N GLY A 44 1.70 -8.20 -0.97
CA GLY A 44 1.52 -9.15 0.09
C GLY A 44 0.03 -9.45 0.25
N PRO A 45 -0.34 -10.37 1.15
CA PRO A 45 -1.74 -10.73 1.32
C PRO A 45 -2.59 -9.52 1.70
N LEU A 46 -3.67 -9.31 0.96
CA LEU A 46 -4.51 -8.12 1.04
C LEU A 46 -5.95 -8.52 1.39
N ILE A 47 -6.58 -7.75 2.27
CA ILE A 47 -7.96 -8.01 2.71
C ILE A 47 -8.73 -6.70 2.76
N SER A 48 -9.82 -6.65 2.00
CA SER A 48 -10.87 -5.64 2.11
C SER A 48 -12.12 -6.31 2.65
N ILE A 49 -12.55 -5.95 3.87
CA ILE A 49 -13.68 -6.60 4.54
C ILE A 49 -14.98 -5.78 4.35
N ASP A 50 -16.10 -6.49 4.23
CA ASP A 50 -17.43 -5.91 4.42
C ASP A 50 -17.79 -5.89 5.92
N GLN A 51 -17.63 -4.74 6.57
CA GLN A 51 -17.93 -4.60 7.99
C GLN A 51 -19.42 -4.72 8.32
N ARG A 52 -20.33 -4.58 7.35
CA ARG A 52 -21.78 -4.63 7.58
C ARG A 52 -22.32 -6.05 7.58
N ASN A 53 -21.58 -6.99 6.99
CA ASN A 53 -22.03 -8.36 6.83
C ASN A 53 -21.01 -9.37 7.39
N PRO A 54 -20.63 -9.27 8.68
CA PRO A 54 -19.85 -10.33 9.32
C PRO A 54 -20.71 -11.60 9.37
N ARG A 55 -20.10 -12.73 9.01
CA ARG A 55 -20.71 -14.02 9.28
C ARG A 55 -20.35 -14.46 10.68
N LEU A 56 -21.38 -14.66 11.49
CA LEU A 56 -21.23 -15.12 12.86
C LEU A 56 -21.12 -16.66 12.86
N TYR A 57 -19.94 -17.18 13.17
CA TYR A 57 -19.72 -18.62 13.32
C TYR A 57 -19.57 -19.01 14.78
N GLN A 58 -20.16 -20.14 15.17
CA GLN A 58 -19.93 -20.80 16.46
C GLN A 58 -18.83 -21.85 16.28
N LEU A 59 -17.76 -21.81 17.08
CA LEU A 59 -16.69 -22.80 16.94
C LEU A 59 -17.09 -24.16 17.54
N ILE A 60 -16.88 -25.23 16.77
CA ILE A 60 -17.10 -26.63 17.18
C ILE A 60 -15.75 -27.35 17.09
N GLY A 61 -15.36 -28.05 18.16
CA GLY A 61 -14.12 -28.83 18.22
C GLY A 61 -14.25 -30.17 17.47
N ASN A 62 -13.12 -30.85 17.29
CA ASN A 62 -13.05 -32.13 16.55
C ASN A 62 -13.94 -33.24 17.13
N ASN A 63 -14.36 -33.11 18.39
CA ASN A 63 -15.28 -34.02 19.07
C ASN A 63 -16.78 -33.65 18.87
N GLY A 64 -17.08 -32.70 17.98
CA GLY A 64 -18.44 -32.24 17.70
C GLY A 64 -19.04 -31.35 18.79
N LYS A 65 -18.27 -30.94 19.81
CA LYS A 65 -18.75 -30.08 20.91
C LYS A 65 -18.27 -28.63 20.74
N PRO A 66 -19.04 -27.63 21.19
CA PRO A 66 -18.59 -26.23 21.16
C PRO A 66 -17.25 -26.04 21.86
N LEU A 67 -16.32 -25.33 21.23
CA LEU A 67 -15.05 -24.97 21.86
C LEU A 67 -15.31 -23.92 22.94
N LYS A 68 -14.90 -24.23 24.18
CA LYS A 68 -14.92 -23.31 25.32
C LYS A 68 -13.58 -22.60 25.44
N PHE A 69 -13.59 -21.31 25.73
CA PHE A 69 -12.39 -20.52 26.00
C PHE A 69 -11.86 -20.81 27.41
N THR A 70 -10.56 -21.11 27.55
CA THR A 70 -9.81 -21.09 28.82
C THR A 70 -8.85 -19.89 28.79
N SER A 71 -8.61 -19.13 29.86
CA SER A 71 -8.70 -19.43 31.28
C SER A 71 -9.56 -18.39 32.04
N GLY A 72 -10.65 -18.86 32.69
CA GLY A 72 -11.39 -18.09 33.70
C GLY A 72 -12.88 -17.80 33.44
N ALA A 73 -13.49 -18.27 32.34
CA ALA A 73 -14.88 -17.92 32.00
C ALA A 73 -15.96 -18.89 32.54
N LYS A 74 -17.00 -18.29 33.16
CA LYS A 74 -18.46 -18.55 33.00
C LYS A 74 -19.09 -17.18 32.65
N ARG A 75 -20.29 -17.00 32.10
CA ARG A 75 -21.50 -17.84 32.05
C ARG A 75 -22.19 -17.61 30.68
N GLY A 76 -21.98 -18.52 29.71
CA GLY A 76 -22.72 -18.52 28.42
C GLY A 76 -21.99 -19.14 27.22
N ASP A 77 -21.18 -20.16 27.47
CA ASP A 77 -19.99 -20.63 26.73
C ASP A 77 -20.20 -21.07 25.27
N LEU A 78 -20.31 -20.11 24.35
CA LEU A 78 -20.18 -20.33 22.91
C LEU A 78 -19.20 -19.30 22.32
N CYS A 79 -18.07 -19.77 21.81
CA CYS A 79 -17.11 -18.93 21.10
C CYS A 79 -17.67 -18.53 19.73
N LYS A 80 -18.40 -17.41 19.68
CA LYS A 80 -18.79 -16.77 18.43
C LYS A 80 -17.61 -15.99 17.86
N VAL A 81 -17.42 -16.10 16.55
CA VAL A 81 -16.35 -15.43 15.79
C VAL A 81 -16.98 -14.69 14.64
N ASP A 82 -16.66 -13.41 14.51
CA ASP A 82 -16.95 -12.64 13.31
C ASP A 82 -15.96 -13.05 12.22
N CYS A 83 -16.50 -13.63 11.16
CA CYS A 83 -15.73 -14.06 10.01
C CYS A 83 -16.12 -13.22 8.80
N PHE A 84 -15.11 -12.61 8.19
CA PHE A 84 -15.30 -11.71 7.07
C PHE A 84 -14.92 -12.37 5.76
N LYS A 85 -15.69 -12.04 4.74
CA LYS A 85 -15.34 -12.30 3.34
C LYS A 85 -14.64 -11.10 2.73
N PHE A 86 -13.98 -11.35 1.61
CA PHE A 86 -13.56 -10.26 0.76
C PHE A 86 -14.79 -9.51 0.25
N LEU A 87 -14.71 -8.18 0.26
CA LEU A 87 -15.76 -7.28 -0.17
C LEU A 87 -16.20 -7.55 -1.61
N ARG A 88 -17.51 -7.59 -1.82
CA ARG A 88 -18.15 -7.77 -3.13
C ARG A 88 -19.31 -6.81 -3.32
N ASN A 89 -19.57 -6.42 -4.56
CA ASN A 89 -20.74 -5.61 -4.88
C ASN A 89 -22.01 -6.49 -4.99
N SER A 90 -23.16 -5.88 -5.26
CA SER A 90 -24.44 -6.60 -5.41
C SER A 90 -24.46 -7.61 -6.57
N ARG A 91 -23.53 -7.50 -7.52
CA ARG A 91 -23.34 -8.43 -8.64
C ARG A 91 -22.33 -9.55 -8.32
N GLY A 92 -21.77 -9.58 -7.11
CA GLY A 92 -20.77 -10.54 -6.68
C GLY A 92 -19.34 -10.24 -7.15
N GLN A 93 -19.09 -9.10 -7.81
CA GLN A 93 -17.75 -8.71 -8.25
C GLN A 93 -16.89 -8.29 -7.05
N ILE A 94 -15.66 -8.78 -7.01
CA ILE A 94 -14.68 -8.51 -5.96
C ILE A 94 -14.04 -7.15 -6.21
N PHE A 95 -13.98 -6.29 -5.19
CA PHE A 95 -13.44 -4.94 -5.35
C PHE A 95 -12.81 -4.37 -4.07
N LEU A 96 -11.96 -3.36 -4.26
CA LEU A 96 -11.47 -2.45 -3.23
C LEU A 96 -12.23 -1.13 -3.31
N GLN A 97 -12.69 -0.61 -2.18
CA GLN A 97 -13.47 0.62 -2.15
C GLN A 97 -12.61 1.82 -2.59
N GLY A 98 -13.16 2.65 -3.47
CA GLY A 98 -12.57 3.91 -3.91
C GLY A 98 -12.27 4.85 -2.74
N THR A 99 -13.08 4.82 -1.69
CA THR A 99 -12.83 5.57 -0.45
C THR A 99 -11.59 5.09 0.30
N SER A 100 -11.29 3.79 0.26
CA SER A 100 -10.09 3.21 0.86
C SER A 100 -8.83 3.57 0.05
N LEU A 101 -8.92 3.52 -1.28
CA LEU A 101 -7.85 3.97 -2.18
C LEU A 101 -7.57 5.46 -1.99
N LYS A 102 -8.62 6.29 -1.98
CA LYS A 102 -8.55 7.72 -1.72
C LYS A 102 -7.90 8.02 -0.37
N GLY A 103 -8.29 7.32 0.69
CA GLY A 103 -7.73 7.48 2.03
C GLY A 103 -6.24 7.14 2.09
N MET A 104 -5.84 6.04 1.44
CA MET A 104 -4.45 5.60 1.34
C MET A 104 -3.57 6.64 0.63
N VAL A 105 -3.96 7.06 -0.58
CA VAL A 105 -3.21 8.06 -1.35
C VAL A 105 -3.23 9.43 -0.64
N ARG A 106 -4.37 9.81 -0.03
CA ARG A 106 -4.47 11.04 0.76
C ARG A 106 -3.48 11.07 1.92
N SER A 107 -3.28 9.96 2.63
CA SER A 107 -2.32 9.93 3.74
C SER A 107 -0.88 10.22 3.28
N VAL A 108 -0.47 9.65 2.15
CA VAL A 108 0.84 9.92 1.54
C VAL A 108 0.92 11.38 1.07
N TYR A 109 -0.10 11.87 0.37
CA TYR A 109 -0.15 13.27 -0.08
C TYR A 109 -0.12 14.28 1.08
N GLU A 110 -0.81 13.99 2.20
CA GLU A 110 -0.78 14.80 3.41
C GLU A 110 0.62 14.86 4.04
N ALA A 111 1.41 13.79 3.92
CA ALA A 111 2.79 13.76 4.39
C ALA A 111 3.74 14.53 3.46
N ILE A 112 3.56 14.42 2.14
CA ILE A 112 4.33 15.18 1.14
C ILE A 112 4.10 16.68 1.31
N THR A 113 2.83 17.09 1.37
CA THR A 113 2.43 18.51 1.42
C THR A 113 2.34 19.09 2.84
N ASN A 114 2.73 18.30 3.85
CA ASN A 114 2.66 18.69 5.25
C ASN A 114 1.27 19.26 5.68
N SER A 115 0.18 18.69 5.15
CA SER A 115 -1.20 19.18 5.32
C SER A 115 -1.74 19.00 6.76
N CYS A 116 -2.91 19.56 7.08
CA CYS A 116 -3.51 19.43 8.42
C CYS A 116 -3.88 17.97 8.78
N LEU A 117 -4.11 17.69 10.07
CA LEU A 117 -4.48 16.36 10.57
C LEU A 117 -5.97 16.28 10.89
N LYS A 118 -6.72 15.58 10.04
CA LYS A 118 -8.19 15.49 10.14
C LYS A 118 -8.69 14.79 11.41
N LEU A 119 -7.97 13.76 11.89
CA LEU A 119 -8.43 12.90 12.98
C LEU A 119 -7.84 13.24 14.35
N ALA A 120 -6.91 14.18 14.44
CA ALA A 120 -6.17 14.41 15.67
C ALA A 120 -7.05 14.93 16.83
N SER A 121 -7.98 15.85 16.53
CA SER A 121 -8.94 16.38 17.51
C SER A 121 -9.91 15.29 18.01
N THR A 122 -10.41 14.43 17.13
CA THR A 122 -11.30 13.31 17.48
C THR A 122 -10.64 12.32 18.43
N ILE A 123 -9.31 12.20 18.36
CA ILE A 123 -8.52 11.23 19.12
C ILE A 123 -8.03 11.81 20.47
N GLY A 124 -8.27 13.09 20.72
CA GLY A 124 -7.94 13.77 21.99
C GLY A 124 -6.53 14.38 22.03
N TYR A 125 -5.87 14.56 20.88
CA TYR A 125 -4.61 15.30 20.78
C TYR A 125 -4.86 16.75 20.42
N ASN A 126 -4.60 17.65 21.38
CA ASN A 126 -4.83 19.09 21.23
C ASN A 126 -3.60 19.84 20.70
N ASP A 127 -2.40 19.34 21.01
CA ASP A 127 -1.16 19.88 20.48
C ASP A 127 -0.70 19.07 19.25
N VAL A 128 -0.97 19.65 18.08
CA VAL A 128 -0.66 19.10 16.77
C VAL A 128 0.33 19.97 16.02
N GLY A 129 1.08 20.84 16.72
CA GLY A 129 2.10 21.70 16.09
C GLY A 129 1.56 22.60 14.96
N GLY A 130 0.34 23.14 15.13
CA GLY A 130 -0.31 23.97 14.09
C GLY A 130 -1.02 23.19 12.97
N HIS A 131 -1.01 21.85 12.98
CA HIS A 131 -1.72 21.04 11.99
C HIS A 131 -3.20 20.82 12.29
N LYS A 132 -3.88 21.80 12.90
CA LYS A 132 -5.29 21.67 13.28
C LYS A 132 -6.17 21.68 12.02
N ASN A 133 -6.98 20.63 11.83
CA ASN A 133 -7.95 20.62 10.74
C ASN A 133 -9.09 21.61 10.95
N THR A 134 -9.38 22.02 12.18
CA THR A 134 -10.38 23.07 12.51
C THR A 134 -10.04 24.45 11.94
N GLU A 135 -8.79 24.67 11.51
CA GLU A 135 -8.37 25.87 10.79
C GLU A 135 -8.58 25.77 9.28
N CYS A 136 -8.86 24.58 8.73
CA CYS A 136 -9.38 24.41 7.37
C CYS A 136 -10.90 24.60 7.39
N ASN A 137 -11.35 25.82 7.66
CA ASN A 137 -12.77 26.15 7.87
C ASN A 137 -13.34 27.18 6.87
N ASP A 138 -12.51 27.66 5.95
CA ASP A 138 -12.86 28.64 4.91
C ASP A 138 -12.29 28.17 3.57
N LEU A 139 -13.06 28.32 2.48
CA LEU A 139 -12.62 28.02 1.11
C LEU A 139 -11.39 28.84 0.70
N HIS A 140 -11.17 30.02 1.28
CA HIS A 140 -9.98 30.82 1.01
C HIS A 140 -8.72 30.38 1.78
N ASN A 141 -8.86 29.45 2.75
CA ASN A 141 -7.82 29.11 3.70
C ASN A 141 -7.68 27.59 3.97
N LEU A 142 -7.57 26.80 2.89
CA LEU A 142 -7.46 25.34 2.99
C LEU A 142 -6.03 24.86 2.75
N CYS A 143 -5.56 23.90 3.56
CA CYS A 143 -4.32 23.19 3.23
C CYS A 143 -4.47 22.37 1.93
N SER A 144 -3.34 22.08 1.28
CA SER A 144 -3.28 21.38 -0.01
C SER A 144 -4.14 20.10 -0.05
N ALA A 145 -4.06 19.23 0.97
CA ALA A 145 -4.85 18.00 0.98
C ALA A 145 -6.36 18.23 1.17
N CYS A 146 -6.78 19.20 1.98
CA CYS A 146 -8.20 19.52 2.13
C CYS A 146 -8.78 20.11 0.85
N ARG A 147 -8.00 20.96 0.17
CA ARG A 147 -8.33 21.57 -1.12
C ARG A 147 -8.44 20.54 -2.25
N LEU A 148 -7.63 19.47 -2.21
CA LEU A 148 -7.61 18.44 -3.26
C LEU A 148 -8.60 17.31 -2.99
N PHE A 149 -8.57 16.71 -1.80
CA PHE A 149 -9.40 15.55 -1.46
C PHE A 149 -10.78 15.92 -0.91
N GLY A 150 -10.99 17.18 -0.57
CA GLY A 150 -12.21 17.71 0.01
C GLY A 150 -12.21 17.68 1.54
N THR A 151 -13.02 18.57 2.10
CA THR A 151 -13.27 18.69 3.54
C THR A 151 -14.67 19.23 3.79
N ILE A 152 -15.23 18.89 4.95
CA ILE A 152 -16.52 19.38 5.42
C ILE A 152 -16.35 19.86 6.86
N ASP A 153 -17.02 20.95 7.23
CA ASP A 153 -17.12 21.41 8.61
C ASP A 153 -18.55 21.91 8.87
N GLY A 154 -19.40 21.02 9.40
CA GLY A 154 -20.83 21.27 9.57
C GLY A 154 -21.49 21.85 8.32
N ASP A 155 -22.29 22.89 8.52
CA ASP A 155 -22.91 23.69 7.45
C ASP A 155 -22.03 24.90 7.04
N LYS A 156 -20.86 25.07 7.66
CA LYS A 156 -19.99 26.24 7.44
C LYS A 156 -19.10 26.09 6.21
N LEU A 157 -18.64 24.86 5.96
CA LEU A 157 -17.72 24.57 4.86
C LEU A 157 -18.11 23.29 4.15
N HIS A 158 -18.34 23.40 2.84
CA HIS A 158 -18.55 22.27 1.94
C HIS A 158 -17.54 22.33 0.78
N CYS A 159 -16.32 21.86 1.01
CA CYS A 159 -15.29 21.78 -0.02
C CYS A 159 -15.32 20.41 -0.70
N GLN A 160 -15.82 20.37 -1.94
CA GLN A 160 -15.82 19.14 -2.73
C GLN A 160 -14.40 18.78 -3.19
N GLY A 161 -14.04 17.49 -3.07
CA GLY A 161 -12.76 17.01 -3.59
C GLY A 161 -12.70 17.12 -5.12
N ARG A 162 -11.52 17.43 -5.63
CA ARG A 162 -11.17 17.54 -7.06
C ARG A 162 -10.51 16.26 -7.61
N VAL A 163 -10.37 15.25 -6.76
CA VAL A 163 -9.99 13.89 -7.15
C VAL A 163 -11.07 12.89 -6.73
N VAL A 164 -11.47 12.05 -7.67
CA VAL A 164 -12.50 11.03 -7.49
C VAL A 164 -11.90 9.67 -7.82
N PHE A 165 -11.91 8.77 -6.84
CA PHE A 165 -11.41 7.40 -6.99
C PHE A 165 -12.60 6.47 -7.22
N ILE A 166 -12.58 5.76 -8.35
CA ILE A 166 -13.51 4.67 -8.61
C ILE A 166 -13.08 3.43 -7.81
N ASP A 167 -14.04 2.56 -7.50
CA ASP A 167 -13.77 1.25 -6.90
C ASP A 167 -12.82 0.44 -7.79
N ALA A 168 -11.82 -0.23 -7.18
CA ALA A 168 -10.89 -1.07 -7.93
C ALA A 168 -11.39 -2.50 -8.03
N PHE A 169 -11.63 -2.98 -9.24
CA PHE A 169 -12.16 -4.32 -9.48
C PHE A 169 -11.03 -5.31 -9.73
N LEU A 170 -11.20 -6.53 -9.20
CA LEU A 170 -10.29 -7.64 -9.47
C LEU A 170 -10.26 -7.94 -10.97
N VAL A 171 -9.07 -7.92 -11.57
CA VAL A 171 -8.87 -8.24 -13.00
C VAL A 171 -7.94 -9.43 -13.23
N GLU A 172 -7.01 -9.69 -12.30
CA GLU A 172 -6.06 -10.81 -12.40
C GLU A 172 -5.82 -11.44 -11.03
N GLY A 173 -5.64 -12.76 -11.04
CA GLY A 173 -5.50 -13.57 -9.84
C GLY A 173 -6.84 -14.02 -9.27
N ASN A 174 -6.77 -14.95 -8.33
CA ASN A 174 -7.93 -15.47 -7.61
C ASN A 174 -7.72 -15.22 -6.12
N LEU A 175 -8.81 -14.91 -5.42
CA LEU A 175 -8.78 -14.93 -3.96
C LEU A 175 -8.45 -16.35 -3.51
N THR A 176 -7.50 -16.50 -2.60
CA THR A 176 -7.16 -17.81 -2.04
C THR A 176 -8.27 -18.23 -1.07
N PRO A 177 -8.97 -19.35 -1.31
CA PRO A 177 -10.03 -19.84 -0.44
C PRO A 177 -9.57 -20.99 0.49
N GLU A 178 -8.36 -21.51 0.33
CA GLU A 178 -7.95 -22.76 0.98
C GLU A 178 -7.02 -22.54 2.18
N PRO A 179 -7.51 -22.77 3.41
CA PRO A 179 -6.65 -22.92 4.57
C PRO A 179 -6.06 -24.33 4.65
N PRO A 180 -5.02 -24.51 5.49
CA PRO A 180 -4.71 -25.81 6.03
C PRO A 180 -5.94 -26.42 6.74
N ILE A 181 -6.05 -27.74 6.68
CA ILE A 181 -7.24 -28.58 6.97
C ILE A 181 -7.91 -28.35 8.36
N SER A 182 -7.27 -27.65 9.29
CA SER A 182 -7.63 -27.64 10.72
C SER A 182 -8.83 -26.78 11.13
N ASN A 183 -9.14 -25.67 10.45
CA ASN A 183 -10.19 -24.74 10.90
C ASN A 183 -11.42 -24.74 9.98
N ARG A 184 -12.54 -25.30 10.48
CA ARG A 184 -13.83 -25.33 9.78
C ARG A 184 -14.92 -24.67 10.62
N SER A 185 -15.78 -23.91 9.94
CA SER A 185 -17.04 -23.41 10.50
C SER A 185 -18.04 -24.55 10.70
N PRO A 186 -19.15 -24.35 11.46
CA PRO A 186 -20.26 -25.31 11.53
C PRO A 186 -20.84 -25.69 10.17
N SER A 187 -20.73 -24.78 9.19
CA SER A 187 -21.18 -25.02 7.81
C SER A 187 -20.15 -25.76 6.94
N GLY A 188 -19.05 -26.26 7.52
CA GLY A 188 -17.97 -26.94 6.81
C GLY A 188 -17.04 -26.02 6.02
N LYS A 189 -17.35 -24.73 5.89
CA LYS A 189 -16.51 -23.74 5.22
C LYS A 189 -15.27 -23.41 6.04
N PRO A 190 -14.11 -23.28 5.40
CA PRO A 190 -12.89 -23.14 6.14
C PRO A 190 -12.54 -21.65 6.29
N PHE A 191 -11.80 -21.27 7.35
CA PHE A 191 -11.46 -19.87 7.62
C PHE A 191 -10.17 -19.76 8.44
N HIS A 192 -9.58 -18.57 8.48
CA HIS A 192 -8.34 -18.30 9.21
C HIS A 192 -8.55 -17.27 10.31
N PHE A 193 -7.95 -17.51 11.47
CA PHE A 193 -7.79 -16.47 12.48
C PHE A 193 -6.60 -15.59 12.13
N LEU A 194 -6.82 -14.27 12.20
CA LEU A 194 -5.75 -13.30 12.20
C LEU A 194 -5.14 -13.21 13.60
N LYS A 195 -3.82 -13.08 13.67
CA LYS A 195 -3.12 -12.68 14.89
C LYS A 195 -3.78 -11.43 15.48
N VAL A 196 -3.93 -11.39 16.80
CA VAL A 196 -4.59 -10.26 17.46
C VAL A 196 -3.91 -8.95 17.06
N LEU A 197 -4.71 -8.02 16.55
CA LEU A 197 -4.29 -6.65 16.28
C LEU A 197 -4.16 -5.93 17.62
N SER A 198 -3.09 -6.23 18.35
CA SER A 198 -2.74 -5.58 19.60
C SER A 198 -2.40 -4.12 19.35
N SER A 199 -2.71 -3.25 20.32
CA SER A 199 -2.46 -1.82 20.18
C SER A 199 -1.96 -1.24 21.50
N PRO A 200 -0.88 -0.46 21.51
CA PRO A 200 -0.95 0.79 22.24
C PRO A 200 -2.08 1.60 21.59
N GLN A 201 -3.14 1.85 22.34
CA GLN A 201 -4.22 2.73 21.89
C GLN A 201 -3.67 4.12 21.60
N SER A 202 -4.39 4.92 20.81
CA SER A 202 -3.97 6.28 20.48
C SER A 202 -3.64 7.14 21.72
N ARG A 203 -4.22 6.86 22.89
CA ARG A 203 -3.94 7.55 24.16
C ARG A 203 -2.59 7.19 24.80
N HIS A 204 -1.83 6.27 24.20
CA HIS A 204 -0.52 5.84 24.69
C HIS A 204 0.56 6.88 24.34
N HIS A 205 0.65 7.94 25.14
CA HIS A 205 1.50 9.10 24.93
C HIS A 205 2.99 8.77 24.74
N SER A 206 3.50 7.71 25.37
CA SER A 206 4.86 7.22 25.15
C SER A 206 5.13 6.81 23.69
N THR A 207 4.10 6.38 22.96
CA THR A 207 4.22 6.00 21.54
C THR A 207 3.79 7.11 20.59
N TYR A 208 2.73 7.86 20.92
CA TYR A 208 2.12 8.82 19.99
C TYR A 208 2.51 10.28 20.27
N GLY A 209 3.08 10.58 21.44
CA GLY A 209 3.67 11.88 21.77
C GLY A 209 5.11 11.97 21.25
N LYS A 210 5.52 13.15 20.81
CA LYS A 210 6.91 13.42 20.40
C LYS A 210 7.83 13.14 21.58
N ASN A 211 8.82 12.27 21.38
CA ASN A 211 9.73 11.79 22.42
C ASN A 211 9.01 11.21 23.66
N GLY A 212 7.80 10.69 23.49
CA GLY A 212 7.01 10.09 24.57
C GLY A 212 6.43 11.09 25.59
N GLN A 213 6.46 12.39 25.29
CA GLN A 213 5.98 13.42 26.20
C GLN A 213 4.45 13.34 26.40
N ARG A 214 4.02 13.30 27.67
CA ARG A 214 2.61 13.43 28.04
C ARG A 214 2.15 14.87 27.81
N ASN A 215 1.02 15.03 27.12
CA ASN A 215 0.46 16.34 26.72
C ASN A 215 1.36 17.20 25.81
N GLY A 216 2.47 16.64 25.28
CA GLY A 216 3.30 17.30 24.28
C GLY A 216 2.75 17.14 22.85
N PRO A 217 3.42 17.71 21.84
CA PRO A 217 3.01 17.60 20.46
C PRO A 217 3.04 16.14 20.00
N ILE A 218 2.18 15.78 19.05
CA ILE A 218 2.20 14.41 18.52
C ILE A 218 3.49 14.08 17.75
N ALA A 219 3.85 12.80 17.71
CA ALA A 219 5.06 12.32 17.03
C ALA A 219 5.02 12.55 15.51
N GLY A 220 3.83 12.48 14.89
CA GLY A 220 3.66 12.73 13.47
C GLY A 220 2.52 11.94 12.82
N ARG A 221 2.61 11.74 11.51
CA ARG A 221 1.67 10.92 10.72
C ARG A 221 2.08 9.46 10.82
N LYS A 222 1.20 8.62 11.35
CA LYS A 222 1.45 7.19 11.53
C LYS A 222 1.38 6.43 10.19
N PHE A 223 2.44 5.71 9.85
CA PHE A 223 2.49 4.77 8.73
C PHE A 223 2.95 3.39 9.22
N TYR A 224 2.43 2.34 8.61
CA TYR A 224 2.79 0.96 8.93
C TYR A 224 3.88 0.47 8.00
N TYR A 225 4.92 -0.17 8.55
CA TYR A 225 5.99 -0.76 7.74
C TYR A 225 5.51 -1.98 6.95
N HIS A 226 6.21 -2.31 5.87
CA HIS A 226 5.97 -3.51 5.07
C HIS A 226 6.72 -4.71 5.65
N HIS A 227 6.01 -5.83 5.83
CA HIS A 227 6.54 -7.03 6.48
C HIS A 227 6.90 -8.08 5.43
N GLY A 228 8.00 -7.87 4.70
CA GLY A 228 8.59 -8.84 3.75
C GLY A 228 7.60 -9.55 2.81
N LYS A 229 8.02 -10.68 2.22
CA LYS A 229 7.24 -11.41 1.20
C LYS A 229 6.10 -12.26 1.77
N VAL A 230 6.27 -12.84 2.96
CA VAL A 230 5.29 -13.78 3.54
C VAL A 230 5.14 -13.52 5.04
N PRO A 231 4.35 -12.52 5.43
CA PRO A 231 4.09 -12.29 6.85
C PRO A 231 3.47 -13.55 7.47
N LYS A 232 3.86 -13.89 8.70
CA LYS A 232 3.19 -14.92 9.49
C LYS A 232 2.01 -14.27 10.23
N PHE A 233 0.87 -14.16 9.54
CA PHE A 233 -0.33 -13.46 10.06
C PHE A 233 -1.46 -14.40 10.51
N PHE A 234 -1.40 -15.68 10.13
CA PHE A 234 -2.36 -16.69 10.57
C PHE A 234 -2.00 -17.29 11.92
N VAL A 235 -3.03 -17.57 12.71
CA VAL A 235 -2.91 -18.35 13.94
C VAL A 235 -3.84 -19.55 13.86
N ASN A 236 -3.36 -20.71 14.32
CA ASN A 236 -4.11 -21.97 14.25
C ASN A 236 -5.32 -21.97 15.19
N GLU A 237 -5.21 -21.28 16.32
CA GLU A 237 -6.26 -21.17 17.32
C GLU A 237 -6.56 -19.70 17.62
N ARG A 238 -7.80 -19.43 18.02
CA ARG A 238 -8.23 -18.10 18.42
C ARG A 238 -7.48 -17.64 19.68
N GLU A 239 -6.60 -16.67 19.53
CA GLU A 239 -5.82 -16.12 20.66
C GLU A 239 -6.69 -15.31 21.66
N ALA A 240 -7.72 -14.60 21.17
CA ALA A 240 -8.59 -13.76 22.01
C ALA A 240 -10.02 -13.58 21.48
N CYS A 241 -10.95 -13.17 22.35
CA CYS A 241 -12.33 -12.83 21.97
C CYS A 241 -12.44 -11.76 20.87
N ARG A 242 -11.43 -10.90 20.70
CA ARG A 242 -11.41 -9.85 19.65
C ARG A 242 -10.72 -10.26 18.36
N SER A 243 -10.26 -11.51 18.25
CA SER A 243 -9.61 -12.00 17.03
C SER A 243 -10.59 -11.99 15.87
N ILE A 244 -10.14 -11.49 14.73
CA ILE A 244 -10.90 -11.46 13.48
C ILE A 244 -10.63 -12.76 12.73
N ALA A 245 -11.67 -13.37 12.16
CA ALA A 245 -11.51 -14.44 11.20
C ALA A 245 -11.79 -13.96 9.78
N ILE A 246 -11.17 -14.60 8.79
CA ILE A 246 -11.40 -14.34 7.37
C ILE A 246 -11.58 -15.65 6.60
N GLU A 247 -12.47 -15.66 5.61
CA GLU A 247 -12.62 -16.79 4.68
C GLU A 247 -11.67 -16.68 3.48
N GLU A 248 -11.34 -15.45 3.07
CA GLU A 248 -10.69 -15.17 1.79
C GLU A 248 -9.74 -13.99 1.93
N PHE A 249 -8.66 -14.01 1.16
CA PHE A 249 -7.74 -12.89 0.97
C PHE A 249 -7.20 -12.88 -0.46
N ALA A 250 -6.76 -11.72 -0.92
CA ALA A 250 -6.05 -11.60 -2.19
C ALA A 250 -4.57 -11.95 -1.95
N PRO A 251 -4.02 -13.01 -2.58
CA PRO A 251 -2.61 -13.35 -2.46
C PRO A 251 -1.71 -12.33 -3.16
N LEU A 252 -0.40 -12.45 -2.94
CA LEU A 252 0.63 -11.74 -3.71
C LEU A 252 0.38 -11.91 -5.21
N GLY A 253 0.56 -10.83 -5.98
CA GLY A 253 0.40 -10.82 -7.43
C GLY A 253 -1.02 -10.56 -7.92
N THR A 254 -2.03 -10.59 -7.04
CA THR A 254 -3.41 -10.22 -7.41
C THR A 254 -3.46 -8.77 -7.91
N MET A 255 -4.19 -8.53 -9.00
CA MET A 255 -4.28 -7.21 -9.65
C MET A 255 -5.70 -6.67 -9.60
N PHE A 256 -5.82 -5.38 -9.28
CA PHE A 256 -7.08 -4.64 -9.31
C PHE A 256 -6.96 -3.42 -10.20
N GLU A 257 -7.93 -3.16 -11.06
CA GLU A 257 -7.96 -1.96 -11.91
C GLU A 257 -8.98 -0.95 -11.40
N PHE A 258 -8.59 0.33 -11.48
CA PHE A 258 -9.45 1.46 -11.14
C PHE A 258 -9.11 2.68 -11.98
N GLU A 259 -9.95 3.70 -11.83
CA GLU A 259 -9.79 4.99 -12.47
C GLU A 259 -9.77 6.08 -11.42
N VAL A 260 -8.98 7.12 -11.69
CA VAL A 260 -8.96 8.34 -10.90
C VAL A 260 -9.27 9.52 -11.80
N TYR A 261 -10.36 10.22 -11.51
CA TYR A 261 -10.71 11.46 -12.19
C TYR A 261 -10.10 12.64 -11.45
N VAL A 262 -9.43 13.53 -12.18
CA VAL A 262 -8.77 14.73 -11.67
C VAL A 262 -9.37 15.96 -12.34
N GLU A 263 -9.60 17.02 -11.56
CA GLU A 263 -10.21 18.26 -12.05
C GLU A 263 -9.51 19.50 -11.50
N ASN A 264 -9.10 20.39 -12.39
CA ASN A 264 -8.48 21.67 -12.06
C ASN A 264 -7.30 21.57 -11.08
N LEU A 265 -6.42 20.57 -11.21
CA LEU A 265 -5.20 20.53 -10.40
C LEU A 265 -4.20 21.54 -10.98
N ASP A 266 -3.64 22.43 -10.14
CA ASP A 266 -2.47 23.21 -10.61
C ASP A 266 -1.25 22.29 -10.76
N LYS A 267 -0.16 22.85 -11.31
CA LYS A 267 1.07 22.07 -11.57
C LYS A 267 1.60 21.40 -10.32
N GLU A 268 1.77 22.14 -9.24
CA GLU A 268 2.34 21.60 -7.99
C GLU A 268 1.43 20.53 -7.36
N GLU A 269 0.11 20.76 -7.35
CA GLU A 269 -0.86 19.76 -6.90
C GLU A 269 -0.79 18.48 -7.72
N PHE A 270 -0.70 18.61 -9.04
CA PHE A 270 -0.64 17.47 -9.93
C PHE A 270 0.66 16.66 -9.74
N GLU A 271 1.80 17.33 -9.64
CA GLU A 271 3.12 16.71 -9.36
C GLU A 271 3.10 15.91 -8.06
N ASN A 272 2.66 16.54 -6.96
CA ASN A 272 2.58 15.90 -5.65
C ASN A 272 1.53 14.77 -5.63
N PHE A 273 0.45 14.92 -6.41
CA PHE A 273 -0.61 13.91 -6.50
C PHE A 273 -0.14 12.65 -7.24
N ILE A 274 0.51 12.80 -8.40
CA ILE A 274 1.06 11.67 -9.14
C ILE A 274 2.13 10.95 -8.31
N LEU A 275 3.00 11.69 -7.61
CA LEU A 275 3.98 11.12 -6.71
C LEU A 275 3.34 10.34 -5.55
N ALA A 276 2.23 10.84 -4.98
CA ALA A 276 1.49 10.15 -3.94
C ALA A 276 0.70 8.93 -4.45
N LEU A 277 0.23 8.97 -5.69
CA LEU A 277 -0.56 7.91 -6.32
C LEU A 277 0.32 6.73 -6.69
N GLU A 278 1.39 6.98 -7.45
CA GLU A 278 2.32 5.99 -7.95
C GLU A 278 3.72 6.22 -7.36
N LEU A 279 4.04 5.49 -6.29
CA LEU A 279 5.32 5.60 -5.61
C LEU A 279 6.49 5.09 -6.48
N HIS A 280 7.70 5.55 -6.18
CA HIS A 280 8.94 5.11 -6.82
C HIS A 280 9.33 3.67 -6.44
N GLU A 281 10.21 3.06 -7.24
CA GLU A 281 10.68 1.69 -7.02
C GLU A 281 11.21 1.47 -5.58
N GLY A 282 10.86 0.31 -5.01
CA GLY A 282 11.20 -0.09 -3.64
C GLY A 282 10.29 0.51 -2.56
N LEU A 283 9.34 1.37 -2.92
CA LEU A 283 8.32 1.91 -2.02
C LEU A 283 6.95 1.29 -2.30
N GLY A 284 6.12 1.20 -1.27
CA GLY A 284 4.80 0.59 -1.35
C GLY A 284 3.74 1.36 -0.58
N HIS A 285 2.49 1.02 -0.89
CA HIS A 285 1.31 1.49 -0.19
C HIS A 285 0.75 0.41 0.74
N LYS A 286 0.04 0.83 1.80
CA LYS A 286 -0.73 -0.09 2.66
C LYS A 286 -2.22 0.19 2.67
N ILE A 287 -3.00 -0.80 2.26
CA ILE A 287 -4.48 -0.77 2.22
C ILE A 287 -5.11 -1.93 2.99
N GLY A 288 -6.37 -1.75 3.40
CA GLY A 288 -7.14 -2.84 3.98
C GLY A 288 -6.82 -3.17 5.44
N LEU A 289 -7.24 -4.36 5.86
CA LEU A 289 -7.13 -4.87 7.22
C LEU A 289 -5.73 -5.41 7.53
N GLY A 290 -5.33 -5.40 8.80
CA GLY A 290 -4.18 -6.17 9.28
C GLY A 290 -2.81 -5.55 8.97
N LYS A 291 -2.76 -4.24 8.73
CA LYS A 291 -1.51 -3.51 8.45
C LYS A 291 -0.41 -3.74 9.50
N ALA A 292 -0.78 -3.87 10.77
CA ALA A 292 0.15 -4.10 11.90
C ALA A 292 0.76 -5.52 11.93
N ILE A 293 0.16 -6.48 11.22
CA ILE A 293 0.61 -7.87 11.13
C ILE A 293 1.12 -8.21 9.72
N GLY A 294 1.44 -7.18 8.94
CA GLY A 294 2.09 -7.33 7.63
C GLY A 294 1.18 -7.36 6.41
N LEU A 295 -0.14 -7.32 6.61
CA LEU A 295 -1.09 -7.36 5.49
C LEU A 295 -1.19 -6.01 4.76
N GLY A 296 -1.68 -6.10 3.52
CA GLY A 296 -2.12 -4.93 2.75
C GLY A 296 -1.06 -4.20 1.95
N SER A 297 0.16 -4.74 1.85
CA SER A 297 1.21 -4.19 0.99
C SER A 297 0.79 -4.24 -0.47
N CYS A 298 0.92 -3.13 -1.20
CA CYS A 298 0.60 -3.04 -2.62
C CYS A 298 1.42 -1.95 -3.32
N CYS A 299 1.48 -1.98 -4.65
CA CYS A 299 1.89 -0.83 -5.45
C CYS A 299 0.79 -0.48 -6.45
N ILE A 300 0.77 0.79 -6.85
CA ILE A 300 -0.09 1.29 -7.92
C ILE A 300 0.83 1.60 -9.09
N THR A 301 0.37 1.32 -10.30
CA THR A 301 1.00 1.73 -11.56
C THR A 301 -0.04 2.50 -12.37
N VAL A 302 0.38 3.60 -13.01
CA VAL A 302 -0.48 4.41 -13.88
C VAL A 302 -0.21 4.05 -15.33
N ASP A 303 -1.24 3.59 -16.04
CA ASP A 303 -1.18 3.32 -17.47
C ASP A 303 -1.23 4.65 -18.23
N ARG A 304 -0.09 5.05 -18.78
CA ARG A 304 0.08 6.33 -19.48
C ARG A 304 -0.68 6.37 -20.80
N ASP A 305 -0.79 5.23 -21.46
CA ASP A 305 -1.41 5.12 -22.77
C ASP A 305 -2.93 5.11 -22.65
N GLN A 306 -3.49 4.57 -21.58
CA GLN A 306 -4.93 4.60 -21.32
C GLN A 306 -5.41 5.82 -20.52
N SER A 307 -4.49 6.56 -19.91
CA SER A 307 -4.81 7.81 -19.21
C SER A 307 -5.01 8.97 -20.18
N THR A 308 -5.93 9.86 -19.84
CA THR A 308 -6.24 11.06 -20.63
C THR A 308 -6.11 12.27 -19.72
N ILE A 309 -4.93 12.88 -19.63
CA ILE A 309 -4.69 14.12 -18.87
C ILE A 309 -4.43 15.26 -19.84
N THR A 310 -5.08 16.39 -19.59
CA THR A 310 -4.95 17.60 -20.42
C THR A 310 -4.98 18.85 -19.55
N LYS A 311 -4.34 19.92 -20.03
CA LYS A 311 -4.57 21.27 -19.48
C LYS A 311 -5.90 21.82 -19.99
N GLY A 312 -6.56 22.67 -19.20
CA GLY A 312 -7.86 23.25 -19.55
C GLY A 312 -7.86 24.00 -20.89
N SER A 313 -6.74 24.64 -21.25
CA SER A 313 -6.58 25.32 -22.55
C SER A 313 -6.60 24.37 -23.74
N GLY A 314 -6.02 23.16 -23.61
CA GLY A 314 -5.92 22.18 -24.69
C GLY A 314 -7.23 21.44 -25.00
N ARG A 315 -8.17 21.37 -24.05
CA ARG A 315 -9.40 20.58 -24.17
C ARG A 315 -10.34 21.04 -25.29
N TYR A 316 -10.34 22.33 -25.63
CA TYR A 316 -11.26 22.91 -26.61
C TYR A 316 -10.59 23.31 -27.93
N GLN A 317 -9.30 22.99 -28.10
CA GLN A 317 -8.53 23.43 -29.27
C GLN A 317 -8.58 22.44 -30.43
N ASP A 318 -8.73 21.14 -30.16
CA ASP A 318 -8.81 20.12 -31.21
C ASP A 318 -9.71 18.95 -30.78
N TRP A 319 -10.64 18.57 -31.67
CA TRP A 319 -11.49 17.38 -31.50
C TRP A 319 -10.73 16.07 -31.76
N ASN A 320 -9.62 16.15 -32.52
CA ASN A 320 -8.71 15.05 -32.82
C ASN A 320 -7.52 14.99 -31.84
N PHE A 321 -7.69 15.51 -30.62
CA PHE A 321 -6.62 15.62 -29.62
C PHE A 321 -5.82 14.32 -29.50
N MET A 322 -4.57 14.35 -29.96
CA MET A 322 -3.67 13.22 -29.83
C MET A 322 -3.37 13.00 -28.35
N LYS A 323 -3.29 11.73 -27.92
CA LYS A 323 -2.91 11.40 -26.54
C LYS A 323 -1.55 12.02 -26.21
N ASP A 324 -1.57 13.03 -25.36
CA ASP A 324 -0.38 13.62 -24.77
C ASP A 324 -0.01 12.80 -23.53
N THR A 325 1.15 12.15 -23.54
CA THR A 325 1.70 11.42 -22.38
C THR A 325 2.77 12.23 -21.66
N THR A 326 3.08 13.45 -22.11
CA THR A 326 4.14 14.30 -21.53
C THR A 326 3.80 14.77 -20.13
N TRP A 327 2.52 14.82 -19.75
CA TRP A 327 2.10 15.14 -18.37
C TRP A 327 2.78 14.24 -17.32
N TYR A 328 3.16 13.02 -17.69
CA TYR A 328 3.82 12.10 -16.76
C TYR A 328 5.26 12.54 -16.41
N SER A 329 5.92 13.34 -17.27
CA SER A 329 7.25 13.88 -16.97
C SER A 329 7.25 14.87 -15.80
N LEU A 330 6.08 15.28 -15.32
CA LEU A 330 5.91 16.10 -14.12
C LEU A 330 6.07 15.27 -12.84
N LYS A 331 6.05 13.93 -12.91
CA LYS A 331 6.28 13.09 -11.74
C LYS A 331 7.68 13.39 -11.18
N LYS A 332 7.70 13.98 -9.99
CA LYS A 332 8.92 14.31 -9.24
C LYS A 332 9.72 13.07 -8.87
N ASP A 333 11.03 13.26 -8.70
CA ASP A 333 11.95 12.20 -8.30
C ASP A 333 11.73 11.75 -6.84
N LYS A 334 12.33 10.63 -6.48
CA LYS A 334 12.16 10.01 -5.15
C LYS A 334 12.71 10.90 -4.04
N GLU A 335 13.76 11.65 -4.33
CA GLU A 335 14.49 12.54 -3.44
C GLU A 335 13.64 13.73 -2.94
N GLU A 336 12.54 14.04 -3.64
CA GLU A 336 11.56 15.06 -3.25
C GLU A 336 10.65 14.58 -2.10
N LEU A 337 10.61 13.27 -1.81
CA LEU A 337 9.87 12.74 -0.68
C LEU A 337 10.63 13.00 0.63
N PRO A 338 9.93 13.33 1.73
CA PRO A 338 10.56 13.39 3.05
C PRO A 338 11.26 12.07 3.37
N TYR A 339 12.51 12.12 3.84
CA TYR A 339 13.29 10.93 4.20
C TYR A 339 12.52 9.97 5.13
N ALA A 340 11.88 10.49 6.18
CA ALA A 340 11.07 9.69 7.09
C ALA A 340 9.88 9.01 6.39
N LEU A 341 9.32 9.61 5.34
CA LEU A 341 8.27 9.00 4.52
C LEU A 341 8.83 7.88 3.64
N ILE A 342 9.99 8.09 3.01
CA ILE A 342 10.70 7.04 2.27
C ILE A 342 10.92 5.84 3.18
N GLU A 343 11.48 6.06 4.39
CA GLU A 343 11.80 5.00 5.34
C GLU A 343 10.59 4.15 5.76
N VAL A 344 9.44 4.78 6.02
CA VAL A 344 8.23 4.03 6.42
C VAL A 344 7.52 3.33 5.27
N LEU A 345 7.73 3.78 4.02
CA LEU A 345 7.12 3.19 2.82
C LEU A 345 8.02 2.14 2.16
N ARG A 346 9.25 1.91 2.63
CA ARG A 346 10.17 0.89 2.10
C ARG A 346 9.58 -0.52 2.20
N LEU A 347 9.62 -1.24 1.08
CA LEU A 347 9.13 -2.61 0.99
C LEU A 347 10.04 -3.65 1.69
N ASN A 348 11.33 -3.35 1.81
CA ASN A 348 12.36 -4.26 2.31
C ASN A 348 12.77 -3.98 3.76
N LYS A 349 11.97 -3.23 4.52
CA LYS A 349 12.30 -2.84 5.90
C LYS A 349 12.59 -4.05 6.81
N GLU A 350 11.76 -5.09 6.74
CA GLU A 350 11.95 -6.28 7.58
C GLU A 350 13.22 -7.06 7.21
N ASP A 351 13.48 -7.17 5.90
CA ASP A 351 14.64 -7.90 5.38
C ASP A 351 15.96 -7.19 5.74
N ASP A 352 15.97 -5.86 5.71
CA ASP A 352 17.17 -5.04 5.94
C ASP A 352 17.43 -4.76 7.43
N ASP A 353 16.39 -4.48 8.22
CA ASP A 353 16.54 -3.89 9.56
C ASP A 353 16.19 -4.80 10.73
N GLY A 354 15.40 -5.85 10.51
CA GLY A 354 15.00 -6.79 11.57
C GLY A 354 13.51 -7.11 11.60
N VAL A 355 13.12 -7.95 12.55
CA VAL A 355 11.77 -8.53 12.60
C VAL A 355 10.76 -7.48 13.04
N ILE A 356 9.71 -7.33 12.23
CA ILE A 356 8.65 -6.37 12.50
C ILE A 356 7.53 -7.04 13.30
N GLY A 357 7.26 -6.51 14.49
CA GLY A 357 6.23 -7.04 15.36
C GLY A 357 6.20 -6.34 16.70
N TYR A 358 5.03 -6.35 17.35
CA TYR A 358 4.94 -5.86 18.72
C TYR A 358 5.81 -6.69 19.66
N PRO A 359 6.50 -6.06 20.62
CA PRO A 359 7.25 -6.76 21.65
C PRO A 359 6.38 -7.76 22.42
N THR A 360 6.98 -8.89 22.81
CA THR A 360 6.38 -9.81 23.78
C THR A 360 6.19 -9.06 25.09
N ASN A 361 4.94 -8.96 25.57
CA ASN A 361 4.51 -8.13 26.71
C ASN A 361 4.55 -6.61 26.48
N PHE A 362 4.04 -6.11 25.34
CA PHE A 362 3.85 -4.66 25.14
C PHE A 362 3.06 -3.97 26.27
N MET A 363 2.19 -4.70 27.01
CA MET A 363 1.49 -4.20 28.20
C MET A 363 2.44 -3.84 29.36
N ASN A 364 3.64 -4.42 29.38
CA ASN A 364 4.67 -4.24 30.41
C ASN A 364 5.84 -3.39 29.92
N TYR A 365 5.84 -2.93 28.66
CA TYR A 365 6.91 -2.05 28.19
C TYR A 365 6.80 -0.68 28.87
N PRO A 366 7.92 -0.11 29.34
CA PRO A 366 7.92 1.22 29.95
C PRO A 366 7.45 2.28 28.94
N ASN A 367 7.13 3.48 29.46
CA ASN A 367 6.70 4.66 28.70
C ASN A 367 7.78 5.24 27.75
N GLN A 368 8.61 4.40 27.14
CA GLN A 368 9.73 4.80 26.30
C GLN A 368 9.27 5.09 24.87
N PRO A 369 9.82 6.15 24.25
CA PRO A 369 9.55 6.48 22.86
C PRO A 369 10.15 5.45 21.89
N ILE A 370 9.60 5.47 20.68
CA ILE A 370 10.14 4.74 19.54
C ILE A 370 11.10 5.67 18.81
N ASP A 371 12.28 5.17 18.43
CA ASP A 371 13.27 5.92 17.67
C ASP A 371 12.90 6.08 16.18
N ALA A 372 13.76 6.74 15.41
CA ALA A 372 13.56 6.93 13.97
C ALA A 372 13.53 5.62 13.17
N ARG A 373 14.11 4.53 13.70
CA ARG A 373 14.13 3.20 13.07
C ARG A 373 12.91 2.36 13.41
N GLY A 374 12.10 2.78 14.38
CA GLY A 374 10.96 2.01 14.87
C GLY A 374 11.30 1.12 16.07
N VAL A 375 12.47 1.26 16.69
CA VAL A 375 12.93 0.47 17.83
C VAL A 375 12.58 1.18 19.13
N PHE A 376 12.16 0.44 20.15
CA PHE A 376 11.97 0.99 21.50
C PHE A 376 13.35 1.25 22.11
N SER A 377 13.61 2.47 22.56
CA SER A 377 14.90 2.85 23.13
C SER A 377 15.10 2.19 24.51
N GLU A 378 15.76 1.04 24.58
CA GLU A 378 16.36 0.57 25.84
C GLU A 378 17.56 1.48 26.17
N ASP A 379 17.60 2.03 27.39
CA ASP A 379 18.65 2.86 27.99
C ASP A 379 19.88 3.11 27.11
N THR A 380 19.78 4.06 26.18
CA THR A 380 20.94 4.63 25.51
C THR A 380 20.77 6.14 25.47
N LYS A 381 21.69 6.80 26.18
CA LYS A 381 21.84 8.26 26.20
C LYS A 381 21.93 8.78 24.78
N ALA A 382 21.38 9.99 24.61
CA ALA A 382 21.39 10.77 23.39
C ALA A 382 22.64 10.57 22.53
N ASP A 383 22.44 10.03 21.33
CA ASP A 383 23.31 10.32 20.19
C ASP A 383 22.41 10.59 18.98
N GLU A 384 22.27 11.88 18.68
CA GLU A 384 21.75 12.38 17.40
C GLU A 384 22.79 12.11 16.31
N GLN A 385 22.85 10.87 15.79
CA GLN A 385 23.45 10.62 14.48
C GLN A 385 22.61 9.61 13.70
N VAL A 386 21.97 10.12 12.65
CA VAL A 386 21.25 9.33 11.64
C VAL A 386 22.28 8.45 10.90
N PRO A 387 22.21 7.10 10.97
CA PRO A 387 23.16 6.26 10.26
C PRO A 387 22.84 6.20 8.77
N GLN A 388 23.88 6.27 7.93
CA GLN A 388 23.78 6.05 6.48
C GLN A 388 23.61 4.55 6.13
N PRO A 389 22.94 4.22 5.01
CA PRO A 389 22.60 2.84 4.67
C PRO A 389 23.81 1.99 4.28
N ASN A 390 23.90 0.79 4.87
CA ASN A 390 24.82 -0.26 4.42
C ASN A 390 24.30 -0.89 3.12
N THR A 391 25.11 -0.80 2.07
CA THR A 391 24.88 -1.43 0.77
C THR A 391 25.48 -2.83 0.73
N ALA A 392 24.81 -3.81 1.33
CA ALA A 392 25.16 -5.22 1.10
C ALA A 392 24.01 -6.16 1.49
N ASN A 393 23.17 -6.54 0.52
CA ASN A 393 22.82 -7.95 0.29
C ASN A 393 21.97 -8.11 -0.98
N THR A 394 22.41 -9.06 -1.80
CA THR A 394 21.75 -9.56 -3.01
C THR A 394 20.85 -10.73 -2.63
N GLY A 395 19.65 -10.41 -2.14
CA GLY A 395 18.50 -11.33 -2.08
C GLY A 395 17.38 -10.77 -2.96
N GLU A 396 16.53 -11.63 -3.53
CA GLU A 396 15.45 -11.24 -4.45
C GLU A 396 14.50 -10.21 -3.83
N ARG A 397 14.69 -8.96 -4.21
CA ARG A 397 13.97 -7.78 -3.71
C ARG A 397 12.50 -7.78 -4.18
N LEU A 398 11.57 -7.38 -3.31
CA LEU A 398 10.21 -6.99 -3.70
C LEU A 398 10.31 -5.76 -4.62
N ARG A 399 10.06 -5.96 -5.91
CA ARG A 399 10.16 -4.92 -6.94
C ARG A 399 8.83 -4.79 -7.68
N CYS A 400 8.50 -3.60 -8.18
CA CYS A 400 7.33 -3.38 -9.03
C CYS A 400 7.76 -3.27 -10.51
N PRO A 401 7.28 -4.17 -11.38
CA PRO A 401 7.63 -4.13 -12.80
C PRO A 401 6.87 -3.02 -13.53
N ILE A 402 7.54 -2.36 -14.48
CA ILE A 402 6.98 -1.40 -15.43
C ILE A 402 5.99 -2.09 -16.37
N ALA A 403 6.26 -3.34 -16.73
CA ALA A 403 5.40 -4.15 -17.57
C ALA A 403 5.46 -5.62 -17.15
N VAL A 404 4.31 -6.29 -17.19
CA VAL A 404 4.14 -7.71 -16.88
C VAL A 404 3.39 -8.35 -18.04
N ALA A 405 3.83 -9.54 -18.45
CA ALA A 405 3.10 -10.31 -19.44
C ALA A 405 1.75 -10.77 -18.87
N THR A 406 0.66 -10.45 -19.58
CA THR A 406 -0.73 -10.67 -19.13
C THR A 406 -1.25 -12.09 -19.39
N GLU A 407 -0.53 -12.89 -20.16
CA GLU A 407 -0.88 -14.28 -20.50
C GLU A 407 0.27 -15.21 -20.13
N PRO A 408 0.02 -16.45 -19.68
CA PRO A 408 1.08 -17.44 -19.47
C PRO A 408 1.83 -17.76 -20.78
N PRO A 409 3.06 -18.30 -20.73
CA PRO A 409 3.82 -18.60 -21.94
C PRO A 409 3.04 -19.57 -22.84
N LYS A 410 2.65 -19.13 -24.03
CA LYS A 410 2.20 -20.03 -25.11
C LYS A 410 3.39 -20.91 -25.53
N GLU A 411 3.16 -22.10 -26.08
CA GLU A 411 4.23 -23.05 -26.47
C GLU A 411 5.44 -22.34 -27.13
N PRO A 412 6.68 -22.72 -26.76
CA PRO A 412 7.88 -22.06 -27.27
C PRO A 412 7.90 -22.07 -28.80
N ALA A 413 8.36 -20.97 -29.39
CA ALA A 413 8.44 -20.87 -30.85
C ALA A 413 9.21 -22.09 -31.42
N PRO A 414 8.71 -22.77 -32.47
CA PRO A 414 9.16 -24.10 -32.89
C PRO A 414 10.55 -24.16 -33.57
N LYS A 415 11.47 -23.23 -33.26
CA LYS A 415 12.81 -23.14 -33.88
C LYS A 415 13.94 -22.97 -32.85
N VAL A 416 13.94 -23.80 -31.82
CA VAL A 416 15.07 -23.88 -30.88
C VAL A 416 15.99 -25.02 -31.35
N GLY A 417 17.26 -24.73 -31.65
CA GLY A 417 18.24 -25.76 -32.04
C GLY A 417 18.55 -26.72 -30.89
N GLN A 418 19.11 -27.91 -31.17
CA GLN A 418 19.37 -28.98 -30.18
C GLN A 418 20.20 -28.55 -28.95
N ASP A 419 20.97 -27.45 -29.04
CA ASP A 419 21.80 -26.89 -27.96
C ASP A 419 21.36 -25.50 -27.48
N GLN A 420 20.14 -25.08 -27.81
CA GLN A 420 19.60 -23.78 -27.45
C GLN A 420 18.45 -23.95 -26.45
N GLU A 421 18.26 -22.96 -25.59
CA GLU A 421 17.10 -22.90 -24.68
C GLU A 421 16.29 -21.65 -24.99
N ALA A 422 14.98 -21.72 -24.78
CA ALA A 422 14.10 -20.57 -24.93
C ALA A 422 13.77 -19.99 -23.55
N ALA A 423 13.68 -18.66 -23.49
CA ALA A 423 13.25 -17.93 -22.31
C ALA A 423 12.18 -16.90 -22.71
N TRP A 424 11.14 -16.84 -21.91
CA TRP A 424 9.98 -15.98 -22.10
C TRP A 424 10.10 -14.75 -21.20
N LEU A 425 9.96 -13.54 -21.75
CA LEU A 425 10.07 -12.31 -20.97
C LEU A 425 8.80 -12.07 -20.15
N LYS A 426 8.88 -12.31 -18.83
CA LYS A 426 7.77 -12.24 -17.87
C LYS A 426 7.55 -10.83 -17.34
N GLU A 427 8.62 -10.17 -16.88
CA GLU A 427 8.54 -8.87 -16.23
C GLU A 427 9.67 -7.93 -16.67
N ILE A 428 9.36 -6.64 -16.75
CA ILE A 428 10.32 -5.57 -17.06
C ILE A 428 10.38 -4.62 -15.87
N TYR A 429 11.57 -4.31 -15.39
CA TYR A 429 11.83 -3.32 -14.34
C TYR A 429 12.63 -2.13 -14.90
N ASP A 430 12.87 -1.11 -14.08
CA ASP A 430 13.68 0.06 -14.47
C ASP A 430 15.11 -0.36 -14.84
N ASN A 431 15.71 -1.27 -14.06
CA ASN A 431 17.12 -1.65 -14.23
C ASN A 431 17.36 -3.06 -14.75
N GLU A 432 16.31 -3.88 -14.91
CA GLU A 432 16.44 -5.30 -15.26
C GLU A 432 15.24 -5.86 -16.02
N LEU A 433 15.43 -7.04 -16.59
CA LEU A 433 14.46 -7.85 -17.32
C LEU A 433 14.43 -9.24 -16.67
N VAL A 434 13.23 -9.74 -16.37
CA VAL A 434 13.03 -11.07 -15.77
C VAL A 434 12.39 -11.99 -16.79
N PHE A 435 13.14 -13.03 -17.16
CA PHE A 435 12.68 -14.08 -18.07
C PHE A 435 12.38 -15.36 -17.29
N VAL A 436 11.57 -16.24 -17.87
CA VAL A 436 11.31 -17.60 -17.39
C VAL A 436 11.70 -18.57 -18.48
N ASP A 437 12.53 -19.57 -18.17
CA ASP A 437 12.89 -20.61 -19.14
C ASP A 437 11.80 -21.68 -19.28
N THR A 438 11.99 -22.64 -20.18
CA THR A 438 11.06 -23.76 -20.40
C THR A 438 10.91 -24.71 -19.19
N GLN A 439 11.69 -24.53 -18.14
CA GLN A 439 11.63 -25.30 -16.88
C GLN A 439 11.07 -24.46 -15.72
N ASP A 440 10.43 -23.33 -16.02
CA ASP A 440 9.89 -22.37 -15.03
C ASP A 440 10.95 -21.71 -14.13
N LYS A 441 12.21 -21.68 -14.54
CA LYS A 441 13.28 -21.03 -13.76
C LYS A 441 13.46 -19.57 -14.17
N GLU A 442 13.50 -18.67 -13.19
CA GLU A 442 13.69 -17.24 -13.43
C GLU A 442 15.15 -16.91 -13.81
N ILE A 443 15.29 -16.06 -14.82
CA ILE A 443 16.56 -15.57 -15.34
C ILE A 443 16.50 -14.04 -15.36
N VAL A 444 17.28 -13.41 -14.49
CA VAL A 444 17.35 -11.95 -14.38
C VAL A 444 18.49 -11.40 -15.24
N ARG A 445 18.26 -10.31 -15.98
CA ARG A 445 19.26 -9.63 -16.81
C ARG A 445 19.23 -8.11 -16.63
N PRO A 446 20.39 -7.43 -16.54
CA PRO A 446 20.42 -5.98 -16.50
C PRO A 446 19.83 -5.38 -17.79
N ARG A 447 18.95 -4.39 -17.66
CA ARG A 447 18.30 -3.74 -18.81
C ARG A 447 19.31 -3.03 -19.73
N GLN A 448 20.38 -2.49 -19.15
CA GLN A 448 21.51 -1.90 -19.89
C GLN A 448 22.17 -2.90 -20.85
N ALA A 449 22.26 -4.18 -20.49
CA ALA A 449 22.82 -5.23 -21.35
C ALA A 449 21.96 -5.52 -22.59
N CYS A 450 20.73 -4.99 -22.64
CA CYS A 450 19.79 -5.11 -23.75
C CYS A 450 19.46 -3.77 -24.42
N GLN A 451 20.13 -2.67 -24.05
CA GLN A 451 19.98 -1.37 -24.70
C GLN A 451 20.41 -1.46 -26.18
N GLY A 452 19.56 -0.97 -27.09
CA GLY A 452 19.77 -1.01 -28.55
C GLY A 452 18.94 -2.06 -29.30
N LYS A 453 18.34 -3.05 -28.62
CA LYS A 453 17.48 -4.06 -29.25
C LYS A 453 16.00 -3.82 -28.90
N LYS A 454 15.32 -2.93 -29.64
CA LYS A 454 13.91 -2.53 -29.36
C LYS A 454 12.93 -3.69 -29.17
N LYS A 455 13.16 -4.84 -29.83
CA LYS A 455 12.30 -6.04 -29.74
C LYS A 455 12.48 -6.86 -28.44
N LEU A 456 13.48 -6.57 -27.61
CA LEU A 456 13.75 -7.24 -26.33
C LEU A 456 13.11 -6.53 -25.12
N GLN A 457 12.26 -5.53 -25.35
CA GLN A 457 11.60 -4.74 -24.31
C GLN A 457 10.07 -4.92 -24.30
N GLU A 458 9.58 -6.00 -24.89
CA GLU A 458 8.16 -6.30 -24.97
C GLU A 458 7.89 -7.60 -24.21
N VAL A 459 7.14 -7.49 -23.10
CA VAL A 459 6.72 -8.63 -22.29
C VAL A 459 5.86 -9.60 -23.12
N GLY A 460 5.92 -10.89 -22.79
CA GLY A 460 5.10 -11.91 -23.46
C GLY A 460 5.74 -12.57 -24.68
N LYS A 461 7.02 -12.29 -24.98
CA LYS A 461 7.76 -12.88 -26.12
C LYS A 461 8.80 -13.90 -25.69
N TRP A 462 8.99 -14.91 -26.55
CA TRP A 462 10.07 -15.89 -26.44
C TRP A 462 11.35 -15.37 -27.06
N PHE A 463 12.47 -15.70 -26.43
CA PHE A 463 13.83 -15.37 -26.85
C PHE A 463 14.72 -16.59 -26.72
N VAL A 464 15.77 -16.66 -27.54
CA VAL A 464 16.73 -17.78 -27.50
C VAL A 464 17.91 -17.40 -26.62
N LEU A 465 18.28 -18.29 -25.71
CA LEU A 465 19.47 -18.19 -24.87
C LEU A 465 20.66 -18.83 -25.58
N TRP A 466 21.81 -18.15 -25.56
CA TRP A 466 23.05 -18.63 -26.16
C TRP A 466 24.23 -18.51 -25.19
N GLY A 467 24.94 -19.62 -24.92
CA GLY A 467 26.12 -19.67 -24.03
C GLY A 467 26.03 -20.71 -22.90
N THR A 468 27.11 -20.88 -22.14
CA THR A 468 27.17 -21.80 -20.98
C THR A 468 26.36 -21.25 -19.80
N THR A 469 26.01 -22.08 -18.82
CA THR A 469 25.12 -21.75 -17.68
C THR A 469 25.48 -20.44 -16.95
N ALA A 470 26.76 -20.06 -16.95
CA ALA A 470 27.27 -18.81 -16.35
C ALA A 470 27.32 -17.60 -17.31
N SER A 471 27.14 -17.77 -18.63
CA SER A 471 27.39 -16.73 -19.66
C SER A 471 26.26 -16.54 -20.69
N ARG A 472 25.06 -17.12 -20.46
CA ARG A 472 23.93 -17.06 -21.40
C ARG A 472 23.52 -15.64 -21.78
N ARG A 473 23.63 -15.32 -23.08
CA ARG A 473 23.15 -14.09 -23.73
C ARG A 473 21.76 -14.32 -24.33
N VAL A 474 20.92 -13.28 -24.31
CA VAL A 474 19.58 -13.31 -24.91
C VAL A 474 19.66 -12.77 -26.35
N LEU A 475 19.23 -13.59 -27.30
CA LEU A 475 19.11 -13.26 -28.72
C LEU A 475 17.64 -13.38 -29.15
N TYR A 476 17.27 -12.55 -30.12
CA TYR A 476 15.94 -12.61 -30.74
C TYR A 476 15.87 -13.79 -31.69
#